data_AF-A0A8F9RKV4-F1
#
_entry.id   AF-A0A8F9RKV4-F1
#
_cell.length_a   1.000
_cell.length_b   1.000
_cell.length_c   1.000
_cell.angle_alpha   90.00
_cell.angle_beta   90.00
_cell.angle_gamma   90.00
#
_symmetry.space_group_name_H-M   'P 1'
#
loop_
_entity.id
_entity.type
_entity.pdbx_description
1 polymer ?
#
loop_
_entity_poly.entity_id
_entity_poly.type
_entity_poly.pdbx_seq_one_letter_code
_entity_poly.pdbx_strand_id
1 'polypeptide(L)'
;MNLIDLLTGNTGNQVAEQAENKFGISKNQIIALLAVATPLVISYLKNKSQDANEAEALNNALDKDHDGSILDDTSQLDNRQDEGGSILSHIFGNQKNTVENQLSQNTGISIDKIGPILAMLAPVIMGYIGKEKQQNNVGAGGLGDLLGGILGGAQSQAQQQQSSPLNDILGSVLGGGQSQSGNPLNDILGSVLGSNGQQQKQQSGGIGDLLGGLFGGK
;
A
#
# COMPACT_ATOMS: atom_id res chain seq x y z
N MET A 1 13.08 -11.59 -0.33
CA MET A 1 12.75 -11.26 -1.75
C MET A 1 12.25 -9.84 -1.69
N ASN A 2 12.64 -8.91 -2.55
CA ASN A 2 12.17 -7.53 -2.36
C ASN A 2 10.78 -7.31 -2.96
N LEU A 3 10.08 -6.27 -2.50
CA LEU A 3 8.75 -5.93 -3.02
C LEU A 3 8.78 -5.69 -4.54
N ILE A 4 9.84 -5.06 -5.05
CA ILE A 4 10.00 -4.85 -6.49
C ILE A 4 10.13 -6.19 -7.23
N ASP A 5 10.83 -7.17 -6.65
CA ASP A 5 10.97 -8.51 -7.23
C ASP A 5 9.64 -9.28 -7.21
N LEU A 6 8.81 -9.09 -6.17
CA LEU A 6 7.46 -9.65 -6.13
C LEU A 6 6.62 -9.11 -7.29
N LEU A 7 6.69 -7.80 -7.55
CA LEU A 7 5.89 -7.11 -8.56
C LEU A 7 6.35 -7.40 -9.99
N THR A 8 7.66 -7.44 -10.20
CA THR A 8 8.27 -7.47 -11.54
C THR A 8 8.88 -8.83 -11.90
N GLY A 9 9.05 -9.71 -10.91
CA GLY A 9 9.58 -11.05 -11.08
C GLY A 9 8.54 -12.07 -11.57
N ASN A 10 8.91 -13.35 -11.54
CA ASN A 10 8.09 -14.43 -12.10
C ASN A 10 6.70 -14.51 -11.44
N THR A 11 6.63 -14.43 -10.11
CA THR A 11 5.36 -14.49 -9.37
C THR A 11 4.43 -13.34 -9.75
N GLY A 12 4.92 -12.10 -9.78
CA GLY A 12 4.13 -10.94 -10.18
C GLY A 12 3.60 -11.05 -11.61
N ASN A 13 4.42 -11.54 -12.55
CA ASN A 13 4.00 -11.77 -13.92
C ASN A 13 2.92 -12.86 -14.04
N GLN A 14 3.04 -13.95 -13.29
CA GLN A 14 2.05 -15.03 -13.27
C GLN A 14 0.71 -14.55 -12.66
N VAL A 15 0.76 -13.81 -11.56
CA VAL A 15 -0.42 -13.21 -10.93
C VAL A 15 -1.10 -12.24 -11.91
N ALA A 16 -0.33 -11.39 -12.57
CA ALA A 16 -0.84 -10.44 -13.56
C ALA A 16 -1.48 -11.15 -14.76
N GLU A 17 -0.90 -12.24 -15.23
CA GLU A 17 -1.45 -13.05 -16.31
C GLU A 17 -2.76 -13.74 -15.94
N GLN A 18 -2.87 -14.30 -14.73
CA GLN A 18 -4.12 -14.89 -14.30
C GLN A 18 -5.22 -13.84 -14.12
N ALA A 19 -4.89 -12.68 -13.55
CA ALA A 19 -5.83 -11.57 -13.43
C ALA A 19 -6.25 -11.02 -14.81
N GLU A 20 -5.34 -10.96 -15.77
CA GLU A 20 -5.66 -10.58 -17.15
C GLU A 20 -6.64 -11.56 -17.79
N ASN A 21 -6.37 -12.87 -17.70
CA ASN A 21 -7.22 -13.91 -18.26
C ASN A 21 -8.62 -13.91 -17.62
N LYS A 22 -8.72 -13.62 -16.32
CA LYS A 22 -9.97 -13.65 -15.56
C LYS A 22 -10.81 -12.38 -15.72
N PHE A 23 -10.17 -11.21 -15.70
CA PHE A 23 -10.86 -9.92 -15.63
C PHE A 23 -10.78 -9.10 -16.93
N GLY A 24 -10.00 -9.56 -17.91
CA GLY A 24 -9.77 -8.85 -19.18
C GLY A 24 -9.10 -7.50 -18.98
N ILE A 25 -8.18 -7.41 -18.02
CA ILE A 25 -7.39 -6.21 -17.69
C ILE A 25 -5.94 -6.47 -18.05
N SER A 26 -5.28 -5.52 -18.72
CA SER A 26 -3.91 -5.75 -19.19
C SER A 26 -2.94 -6.02 -18.02
N LYS A 27 -1.91 -6.86 -18.26
CA LYS A 27 -0.85 -7.12 -17.25
C LYS A 27 -0.26 -5.83 -16.68
N ASN A 28 -0.03 -4.81 -17.52
CA ASN A 28 0.49 -3.51 -17.10
C ASN A 28 -0.43 -2.79 -16.10
N GLN A 29 -1.75 -2.85 -16.30
CA GLN A 29 -2.71 -2.28 -15.36
C GLN A 29 -2.76 -3.05 -14.04
N ILE A 30 -2.59 -4.37 -14.07
CA ILE A 30 -2.50 -5.19 -12.84
C ILE A 30 -1.21 -4.88 -12.07
N ILE A 31 -0.08 -4.75 -12.76
CA ILE A 31 1.20 -4.37 -12.16
C ILE A 31 1.10 -2.95 -11.55
N ALA A 32 0.50 -2.00 -12.27
CA ALA A 32 0.21 -0.66 -11.76
C ALA A 32 -0.66 -0.70 -10.50
N LEU A 33 -1.72 -1.51 -10.51
CA LEU A 33 -2.60 -1.70 -9.35
C LEU A 33 -1.81 -2.26 -8.16
N LEU A 34 -1.00 -3.29 -8.36
CA LEU A 34 -0.17 -3.86 -7.30
C LEU A 34 0.84 -2.84 -6.76
N ALA A 35 1.43 -2.01 -7.62
CA ALA A 35 2.40 -0.99 -7.23
C ALA A 35 1.82 0.08 -6.29
N VAL A 36 0.52 0.38 -6.42
CA VAL A 36 -0.19 1.34 -5.56
C VAL A 36 -0.88 0.65 -4.38
N ALA A 37 -1.53 -0.49 -4.62
CA ALA A 37 -2.32 -1.19 -3.62
C ALA A 37 -1.46 -1.87 -2.56
N THR A 38 -0.31 -2.45 -2.93
CA THR A 38 0.55 -3.15 -1.97
C THR A 38 1.06 -2.25 -0.84
N PRO A 39 1.69 -1.08 -1.11
CA PRO A 39 2.10 -0.19 -0.03
C PRO A 39 0.90 0.33 0.78
N LEU A 40 -0.26 0.52 0.16
CA LEU A 40 -1.48 0.91 0.87
C LEU A 40 -1.94 -0.18 1.86
N VAL A 41 -2.04 -1.43 1.42
CA VAL A 41 -2.38 -2.60 2.25
C VAL A 41 -1.42 -2.72 3.43
N ILE A 42 -0.11 -2.66 3.17
CA ILE A 42 0.93 -2.76 4.21
C ILE A 42 0.81 -1.60 5.20
N SER A 43 0.52 -0.38 4.75
CA SER A 43 0.33 0.78 5.63
C SER A 43 -0.86 0.62 6.56
N TYR A 44 -2.00 0.12 6.06
CA TYR A 44 -3.16 -0.20 6.88
C TYR A 44 -2.87 -1.29 7.91
N LEU A 45 -2.22 -2.38 7.48
CA LEU A 45 -1.80 -3.47 8.38
C LEU A 45 -0.84 -2.95 9.46
N LYS A 46 0.11 -2.08 9.09
CA LYS A 46 1.04 -1.46 10.03
C LYS A 46 0.30 -0.62 11.06
N ASN A 47 -0.71 0.15 10.65
CA ASN A 47 -1.51 0.95 11.57
C ASN A 47 -2.32 0.06 12.52
N LYS A 48 -2.98 -0.99 12.00
CA LYS A 48 -3.71 -1.97 12.81
C LYS A 48 -2.83 -2.71 13.80
N SER A 49 -1.62 -3.10 13.38
CA SER A 49 -0.64 -3.80 14.22
C SER A 49 -0.09 -2.96 15.39
N GLN A 50 -0.51 -1.69 15.52
CA GLN A 50 -0.27 -0.91 16.74
C GLN A 50 -1.16 -1.38 17.90
N ASP A 51 -2.31 -1.99 17.60
CA ASP A 51 -3.12 -2.71 18.57
C ASP A 51 -2.56 -4.13 18.74
N ALA A 52 -2.39 -4.56 20.00
CA ALA A 52 -1.79 -5.85 20.32
C ALA A 52 -2.63 -7.04 19.85
N ASN A 53 -3.96 -6.93 19.88
CA ASN A 53 -4.84 -8.02 19.44
C ASN A 53 -4.85 -8.14 17.92
N GLU A 54 -4.86 -7.01 17.21
CA GLU A 54 -4.75 -6.99 15.75
C GLU A 54 -3.38 -7.51 15.29
N ALA A 55 -2.30 -7.14 15.99
CA ALA A 55 -0.95 -7.67 15.71
C ALA A 55 -0.88 -9.19 15.91
N GLU A 56 -1.49 -9.71 16.98
CA GLU A 56 -1.55 -11.15 17.26
C GLU A 56 -2.42 -11.88 16.23
N ALA A 57 -3.58 -11.33 15.86
CA ALA A 57 -4.45 -11.89 14.83
C ALA A 57 -3.73 -11.96 13.48
N LEU A 58 -3.05 -10.87 13.09
CA LEU A 58 -2.25 -10.82 11.88
C LEU A 58 -1.08 -11.82 11.95
N ASN A 59 -0.37 -11.88 13.07
CA ASN A 59 0.72 -12.84 13.29
C ASN A 59 0.25 -14.28 13.05
N ASN A 60 -0.91 -14.66 13.59
CA ASN A 60 -1.51 -15.98 13.43
C ASN A 60 -1.93 -16.27 11.98
N ALA A 61 -2.54 -15.30 11.31
CA ALA A 61 -2.91 -15.46 9.89
C ALA A 61 -1.68 -15.64 9.00
N LEU A 62 -0.60 -14.88 9.27
CA LEU A 62 0.67 -15.00 8.57
C LEU A 62 1.38 -16.35 8.81
N ASP A 63 1.20 -16.96 9.98
CA ASP A 63 1.76 -18.28 10.29
C ASP A 63 0.97 -19.44 9.67
N LYS A 64 -0.36 -19.32 9.60
CA LYS A 64 -1.23 -20.43 9.21
C LYS A 64 -1.60 -20.43 7.75
N ASP A 65 -1.97 -19.27 7.23
CA ASP A 65 -2.67 -19.16 5.95
C ASP A 65 -1.81 -18.43 4.90
N HIS A 66 -0.84 -17.62 5.34
CA HIS A 66 -0.08 -16.72 4.47
C HIS A 66 1.44 -16.82 4.66
N ASP A 67 1.95 -18.03 4.86
CA ASP A 67 3.38 -18.32 5.03
C ASP A 67 4.27 -18.00 3.81
N GLY A 68 3.66 -17.75 2.65
CA GLY A 68 4.35 -17.48 1.39
C GLY A 68 4.25 -18.61 0.37
N SER A 69 3.60 -19.73 0.70
CA SER A 69 3.34 -20.86 -0.22
C SER A 69 2.64 -20.43 -1.52
N ILE A 70 1.75 -19.43 -1.45
CA ILE A 70 1.06 -18.83 -2.60
C ILE A 70 2.02 -18.20 -3.64
N LEU A 71 3.22 -17.82 -3.21
CA LEU A 71 4.25 -17.25 -4.09
C LEU A 71 5.00 -18.32 -4.87
N ASP A 72 5.00 -19.55 -4.35
CA ASP A 72 5.65 -20.72 -4.95
C ASP A 72 4.66 -21.50 -5.83
N ASP A 73 3.35 -21.45 -5.52
CA ASP A 73 2.25 -22.02 -6.33
C ASP A 73 1.12 -21.01 -6.56
N THR A 74 1.20 -20.27 -7.68
CA THR A 74 0.18 -19.30 -8.07
C THR A 74 -1.10 -19.96 -8.61
N SER A 75 -1.17 -21.28 -8.80
CA SER A 75 -2.39 -21.93 -9.27
C SER A 75 -3.53 -21.88 -8.24
N GLN A 76 -3.22 -21.60 -6.98
CA GLN A 76 -4.19 -21.52 -5.88
C GLN A 76 -4.92 -20.16 -5.81
N LEU A 77 -4.54 -19.17 -6.63
CA LEU A 77 -5.10 -17.82 -6.54
C LEU A 77 -6.61 -17.77 -6.72
N ASP A 78 -7.13 -18.56 -7.65
CA ASP A 78 -8.57 -18.61 -7.91
C ASP A 78 -9.37 -19.18 -6.72
N ASN A 79 -8.78 -20.13 -5.99
CA ASN A 79 -9.42 -20.77 -4.84
C ASN A 79 -9.42 -19.86 -3.59
N ARG A 80 -8.59 -18.81 -3.58
CA ARG A 80 -8.39 -17.91 -2.43
C ARG A 80 -9.06 -16.56 -2.59
N GLN A 81 -9.93 -16.40 -3.60
CA GLN A 81 -10.60 -15.12 -3.83
C GLN A 81 -11.54 -14.73 -2.68
N ASP A 82 -12.31 -15.67 -2.12
CA ASP A 82 -13.21 -15.41 -0.98
C ASP A 82 -12.43 -15.01 0.28
N GLU A 83 -11.31 -15.68 0.49
CA GLU A 83 -10.35 -15.36 1.53
C GLU A 83 -9.81 -13.93 1.35
N GLY A 84 -9.39 -13.58 0.14
CA GLY A 84 -8.94 -12.23 -0.17
C GLY A 84 -9.99 -11.14 0.03
N GLY A 85 -11.26 -11.42 -0.28
CA GLY A 85 -12.37 -10.51 0.05
C GLY A 85 -12.49 -10.26 1.56
N SER A 86 -12.28 -11.30 2.36
CA SER A 86 -12.30 -11.23 3.83
C SER A 86 -11.09 -10.46 4.38
N ILE A 87 -9.90 -10.69 3.82
CA ILE A 87 -8.67 -9.94 4.13
C ILE A 87 -8.90 -8.45 3.91
N LEU A 88 -9.36 -8.05 2.72
CA LEU A 88 -9.59 -6.64 2.41
C LEU A 88 -10.64 -6.00 3.31
N SER A 89 -11.68 -6.74 3.66
CA SER A 89 -12.73 -6.25 4.56
C SER A 89 -12.20 -6.05 5.98
N HIS A 90 -11.31 -6.92 6.46
CA HIS A 90 -10.65 -6.75 7.74
C HIS A 90 -9.65 -5.60 7.74
N ILE A 91 -8.83 -5.47 6.68
CA ILE A 91 -7.78 -4.45 6.56
C ILE A 91 -8.37 -3.05 6.39
N PHE A 92 -9.27 -2.87 5.42
CA PHE A 92 -9.80 -1.55 5.08
C PHE A 92 -11.08 -1.20 5.85
N GLY A 93 -11.84 -2.19 6.32
CA GLY A 93 -13.11 -1.97 7.03
C GLY A 93 -14.02 -1.01 6.28
N ASN A 94 -14.44 0.05 6.96
CA ASN A 94 -15.32 1.08 6.40
C ASN A 94 -14.68 1.89 5.26
N GLN A 95 -13.35 1.87 5.12
CA GLN A 95 -12.64 2.61 4.08
C GLN A 95 -12.51 1.83 2.77
N LYS A 96 -12.98 0.57 2.72
CA LYS A 96 -12.85 -0.28 1.53
C LYS A 96 -13.35 0.42 0.27
N ASN A 97 -14.56 0.97 0.29
CA ASN A 97 -15.13 1.69 -0.85
C ASN A 97 -14.30 2.92 -1.25
N THR A 98 -13.80 3.69 -0.28
CA THR A 98 -12.94 4.85 -0.54
C THR A 98 -11.65 4.44 -1.24
N VAL A 99 -11.00 3.38 -0.73
CA VAL A 99 -9.76 2.82 -1.28
C VAL A 99 -9.98 2.29 -2.70
N GLU A 100 -11.05 1.53 -2.93
CA GLU A 100 -11.37 0.99 -4.26
C GLU A 100 -11.61 2.11 -5.29
N ASN A 101 -12.32 3.18 -4.90
CA ASN A 101 -12.53 4.35 -5.75
C ASN A 101 -11.22 5.07 -6.11
N GLN A 102 -10.34 5.26 -5.13
CA GLN A 102 -9.03 5.88 -5.37
C GLN A 102 -8.19 5.01 -6.31
N LEU A 103 -8.16 3.69 -6.11
CA LEU A 103 -7.40 2.78 -6.96
C LEU A 103 -7.95 2.76 -8.38
N SER A 104 -9.27 2.80 -8.57
CA SER A 104 -9.90 2.93 -9.89
C SER A 104 -9.42 4.19 -10.62
N GLN A 105 -9.43 5.34 -9.94
CA GLN A 105 -9.02 6.62 -10.53
C GLN A 105 -7.54 6.65 -10.92
N ASN A 106 -6.66 6.09 -10.09
CA ASN A 106 -5.22 6.10 -10.35
C ASN A 106 -4.82 5.09 -11.44
N THR A 107 -5.46 3.91 -11.48
CA THR A 107 -5.05 2.83 -12.39
C THR A 107 -5.82 2.81 -13.71
N GLY A 108 -6.93 3.56 -13.80
CA GLY A 108 -7.84 3.51 -14.95
C GLY A 108 -8.64 2.21 -15.06
N ILE A 109 -8.57 1.32 -14.05
CA ILE A 109 -9.39 0.10 -13.98
C ILE A 109 -10.78 0.49 -13.49
N SER A 110 -11.82 -0.04 -14.14
CA SER A 110 -13.22 0.22 -13.75
C SER A 110 -13.50 -0.24 -12.32
N ILE A 111 -14.29 0.56 -11.59
CA ILE A 111 -14.57 0.35 -10.16
C ILE A 111 -15.18 -1.02 -9.86
N ASP A 112 -16.01 -1.56 -10.75
CA ASP A 112 -16.62 -2.88 -10.66
C ASP A 112 -15.61 -4.03 -10.71
N LYS A 113 -14.42 -3.79 -11.26
CA LYS A 113 -13.33 -4.77 -11.37
C LYS A 113 -12.30 -4.65 -10.26
N ILE A 114 -12.13 -3.47 -9.67
CA ILE A 114 -11.11 -3.23 -8.63
C ILE A 114 -11.29 -4.18 -7.45
N GLY A 115 -12.49 -4.27 -6.87
CA GLY A 115 -12.74 -5.11 -5.70
C GLY A 115 -12.40 -6.59 -5.96
N PRO A 116 -12.95 -7.22 -7.02
CA PRO A 116 -12.62 -8.60 -7.39
C PRO A 116 -11.13 -8.83 -7.67
N ILE A 117 -10.46 -7.90 -8.36
CA ILE A 117 -9.03 -8.00 -8.64
C ILE A 117 -8.25 -7.93 -7.33
N LEU A 118 -8.50 -6.93 -6.48
CA LEU A 118 -7.84 -6.81 -5.18
C LEU A 118 -8.05 -8.06 -4.32
N ALA A 119 -9.24 -8.67 -4.37
CA ALA A 119 -9.52 -9.90 -3.64
C ALA A 119 -8.65 -11.06 -4.13
N MET A 120 -8.37 -11.15 -5.43
CA MET A 120 -7.41 -12.13 -5.95
C MET A 120 -5.96 -11.81 -5.53
N LEU A 121 -5.60 -10.53 -5.43
CA LEU A 121 -4.24 -10.08 -5.13
C LEU A 121 -3.90 -10.07 -3.63
N ALA A 122 -4.89 -9.93 -2.75
CA ALA A 122 -4.67 -9.79 -1.31
C ALA A 122 -3.94 -10.99 -0.68
N PRO A 123 -4.26 -12.25 -1.00
CA PRO A 123 -3.51 -13.40 -0.49
C PRO A 123 -2.03 -13.39 -0.91
N VAL A 124 -1.69 -12.86 -2.10
CA VAL A 124 -0.31 -12.73 -2.58
C VAL A 124 0.47 -11.73 -1.74
N ILE A 125 -0.13 -10.56 -1.48
CA ILE A 125 0.48 -9.53 -0.64
C ILE A 125 0.71 -10.08 0.78
N MET A 126 -0.28 -10.77 1.34
CA MET A 126 -0.16 -11.40 2.66
C MET A 126 0.90 -12.52 2.66
N GLY A 127 0.96 -13.34 1.61
CA GLY A 127 1.99 -14.37 1.44
C GLY A 127 3.40 -13.80 1.40
N TYR A 128 3.57 -12.65 0.74
CA TYR A 128 4.84 -11.92 0.77
C TYR A 128 5.21 -11.43 2.17
N ILE A 129 4.27 -10.83 2.89
CA ILE A 129 4.50 -10.38 4.27
C ILE A 129 4.86 -11.56 5.18
N GLY A 130 4.16 -12.70 5.06
CA GLY A 130 4.43 -13.88 5.87
C GLY A 130 5.79 -14.51 5.53
N LYS A 131 6.17 -14.54 4.25
CA LYS A 131 7.52 -14.96 3.83
C LYS A 131 8.60 -14.07 4.44
N GLU A 132 8.43 -12.75 4.40
CA GLU A 132 9.37 -11.80 5.01
C GLU A 132 9.40 -11.96 6.55
N LYS A 133 8.24 -12.18 7.18
CA LYS A 133 8.15 -12.45 8.62
C LYS A 133 8.94 -13.70 9.00
N GLN A 134 8.77 -14.80 8.27
CA GLN A 134 9.49 -16.05 8.50
C GLN A 134 11.00 -15.90 8.29
N GLN A 135 11.41 -15.23 7.22
CA GLN A 135 12.82 -14.98 6.93
C GLN A 135 13.50 -14.15 8.04
N ASN A 136 12.78 -13.18 8.60
CA ASN A 136 13.28 -12.30 9.64
C ASN A 136 12.98 -12.80 11.08
N ASN A 137 12.36 -13.99 11.23
CA ASN A 137 11.95 -14.56 12.52
C ASN A 137 11.18 -13.58 13.41
N VAL A 138 10.25 -12.84 12.81
CA VAL A 138 9.48 -11.79 13.48
C VAL A 138 8.22 -12.38 14.12
N GLY A 139 8.00 -12.11 15.41
CA GLY A 139 6.74 -12.39 16.09
C GLY A 139 5.79 -11.18 16.10
N ALA A 140 4.60 -11.33 16.69
CA ALA A 140 3.55 -10.30 16.73
C ALA A 140 4.05 -8.91 17.17
N GLY A 141 4.90 -8.85 18.20
CA GLY A 141 5.43 -7.58 18.73
C GLY A 141 6.38 -6.82 17.79
N GLY A 142 6.95 -7.48 16.78
CA GLY A 142 7.85 -6.85 15.80
C GLY A 142 7.19 -6.58 14.44
N LEU A 143 5.90 -6.87 14.30
CA LEU A 143 5.23 -6.85 13.01
C LEU A 143 5.08 -5.42 12.46
N GLY A 144 4.85 -4.44 13.33
CA GLY A 144 4.82 -3.02 12.94
C GLY A 144 6.15 -2.54 12.36
N ASP A 145 7.27 -3.01 12.93
CA ASP A 145 8.63 -2.68 12.46
C ASP A 145 8.95 -3.37 11.14
N LEU A 146 8.57 -4.65 11.00
CA LEU A 146 8.70 -5.39 9.74
C LEU A 146 7.94 -4.68 8.61
N LEU A 147 6.65 -4.38 8.82
CA LEU A 147 5.81 -3.71 7.84
C LEU A 147 6.34 -2.30 7.51
N GLY A 148 6.83 -1.58 8.52
CA GLY A 148 7.51 -0.29 8.33
C GLY A 148 8.79 -0.40 7.51
N GLY A 149 9.59 -1.44 7.77
CA GLY A 149 10.81 -1.74 7.01
C GLY A 149 10.53 -2.07 5.56
N ILE A 150 9.48 -2.85 5.28
CA ILE A 150 9.04 -3.16 3.91
C ILE A 150 8.66 -1.88 3.17
N LEU A 151 7.87 -0.99 3.80
CA LEU A 151 7.48 0.30 3.20
C LEU A 151 8.69 1.21 2.95
N GLY A 152 9.59 1.33 3.92
CA GLY A 152 10.80 2.16 3.79
C GLY A 152 11.77 1.64 2.74
N GLY A 153 11.92 0.32 2.65
CA GLY A 153 12.73 -0.35 1.63
C GLY A 153 12.19 -0.14 0.22
N ALA A 154 10.87 -0.25 0.04
CA ALA A 154 10.21 0.01 -1.24
C ALA A 154 10.44 1.44 -1.74
N GLN A 155 10.32 2.45 -0.86
CA GLN A 155 10.57 3.84 -1.21
C GLN A 155 12.03 4.11 -1.56
N SER A 156 12.97 3.51 -0.81
CA SER A 156 14.40 3.69 -1.03
C SER A 156 14.86 3.05 -2.36
N GLN A 157 14.30 1.89 -2.71
CA GLN A 157 14.60 1.20 -3.97
C GLN A 157 14.03 1.94 -5.17
N ALA A 158 12.83 2.53 -5.06
CA ALA A 158 12.25 3.36 -6.10
C ALA A 158 13.09 4.62 -6.40
N GLN A 159 13.76 5.19 -5.39
CA GLN A 159 14.63 6.37 -5.56
C GLN A 159 16.02 6.05 -6.13
N GLN A 160 16.55 4.83 -5.95
CA GLN A 160 17.90 4.47 -6.38
C GLN A 160 17.96 3.86 -7.80
N GLN A 161 16.87 3.31 -8.32
CA GLN A 161 16.80 2.81 -9.70
C GLN A 161 16.11 3.83 -10.62
N GLN A 162 16.91 4.79 -11.11
CA GLN A 162 16.49 5.88 -12.01
C GLN A 162 15.97 5.40 -13.39
N SER A 163 15.90 4.10 -13.66
CA SER A 163 15.53 3.53 -14.97
C SER A 163 14.76 2.20 -14.87
N SER A 164 13.94 2.01 -13.83
CA SER A 164 13.06 0.85 -13.73
C SER A 164 11.73 1.11 -14.46
N PRO A 165 11.20 0.14 -15.24
CA PRO A 165 9.87 0.26 -15.88
C PRO A 165 8.76 0.46 -14.86
N LEU A 166 8.98 0.07 -13.60
CA LEU A 166 8.09 0.40 -12.51
C LEU A 166 8.07 1.90 -12.19
N ASN A 167 9.16 2.64 -12.37
CA ASN A 167 9.19 4.10 -12.18
C ASN A 167 8.46 4.81 -13.32
N ASP A 168 8.45 4.24 -14.53
CA ASP A 168 7.65 4.77 -15.65
C ASP A 168 6.15 4.46 -15.45
N ILE A 169 5.82 3.27 -14.93
CA ILE A 169 4.45 2.90 -14.57
C ILE A 169 3.97 3.76 -13.41
N LEU A 170 4.76 3.87 -12.33
CA LEU A 170 4.45 4.76 -11.22
C LEU A 170 4.38 6.21 -11.70
N GLY A 171 5.33 6.69 -12.48
CA GLY A 171 5.30 8.05 -13.03
C GLY A 171 4.09 8.32 -13.93
N SER A 172 3.63 7.34 -14.71
CA SER A 172 2.46 7.49 -15.59
C SER A 172 1.11 7.35 -14.86
N VAL A 173 1.02 6.43 -13.90
CA VAL A 173 -0.18 6.14 -13.07
C VAL A 173 -0.36 7.20 -11.99
N LEU A 174 0.74 7.64 -11.40
CA LEU A 174 0.76 8.53 -10.24
C LEU A 174 0.84 10.01 -10.64
N GLY A 175 1.00 10.30 -11.93
CA GLY A 175 0.97 11.66 -12.45
C GLY A 175 2.12 11.93 -13.40
N GLY A 176 1.90 11.65 -14.68
CA GLY A 176 2.75 12.11 -15.78
C GLY A 176 2.65 13.63 -15.89
N GLY A 177 3.32 14.34 -14.99
CA GLY A 177 3.28 15.78 -14.86
C GLY A 177 4.39 16.24 -13.95
N GLN A 178 5.50 16.66 -14.57
CA GLN A 178 6.61 17.33 -13.93
C GLN A 178 6.12 18.50 -13.06
N SER A 179 5.99 18.30 -11.75
CA SER A 179 5.83 19.36 -10.74
C SER A 179 6.15 18.83 -9.34
N GLN A 180 7.37 19.11 -8.91
CA GLN A 180 7.72 19.66 -7.60
C GLN A 180 6.73 19.44 -6.43
N SER A 181 7.14 18.60 -5.48
CA SER A 181 6.73 18.57 -4.06
C SER A 181 5.34 18.00 -3.72
N GLY A 182 5.23 16.68 -3.63
CA GLY A 182 4.18 15.98 -2.87
C GLY A 182 4.04 14.54 -3.36
N ASN A 183 4.34 13.53 -2.52
CA ASN A 183 4.05 12.14 -2.87
C ASN A 183 2.53 11.96 -2.82
N PRO A 184 1.82 11.70 -3.93
CA PRO A 184 0.37 11.46 -3.89
C PRO A 184 0.00 10.17 -3.13
N LEU A 185 0.93 9.21 -3.00
CA LEU A 185 0.81 8.11 -2.03
C LEU A 185 0.76 8.63 -0.59
N ASN A 186 1.54 9.67 -0.26
CA ASN A 186 1.51 10.32 1.04
C ASN A 186 0.25 11.17 1.23
N ASP A 187 -0.32 11.72 0.16
CA ASP A 187 -1.60 12.45 0.22
C ASP A 187 -2.79 11.48 0.34
N ILE A 188 -2.75 10.32 -0.32
CA ILE A 188 -3.73 9.24 -0.14
C ILE A 188 -3.63 8.69 1.28
N LEU A 189 -2.43 8.34 1.74
CA LEU A 189 -2.23 7.89 3.11
C LEU A 189 -2.60 8.98 4.12
N GLY A 190 -2.25 10.24 3.87
CA GLY A 190 -2.57 11.36 4.74
C GLY A 190 -4.07 11.67 4.79
N SER A 191 -4.78 11.59 3.66
CA SER A 191 -6.23 11.83 3.61
C SER A 191 -7.04 10.67 4.20
N VAL A 192 -6.59 9.45 3.98
CA VAL A 192 -7.26 8.22 4.45
C VAL A 192 -6.97 7.94 5.92
N LEU A 193 -5.71 8.08 6.34
CA LEU A 193 -5.27 7.81 7.71
C LEU A 193 -5.42 9.03 8.63
N GLY A 194 -5.48 10.25 8.07
CA GLY A 194 -5.46 11.51 8.81
C GLY A 194 -6.82 12.17 9.08
N SER A 195 -7.95 11.54 8.74
CA SER A 195 -9.27 12.19 8.92
C SER A 195 -9.86 12.13 10.34
N ASN A 196 -9.21 11.49 11.32
CA ASN A 196 -9.77 11.32 12.68
C ASN A 196 -9.08 12.12 13.80
N GLY A 197 -8.31 13.15 13.46
CA GLY A 197 -7.71 14.08 14.42
C GLY A 197 -8.26 15.50 14.30
N GLN A 198 -9.54 15.72 14.63
CA GLN A 198 -10.04 17.09 14.79
C GLN A 198 -9.50 17.73 16.08
N GLN A 199 -8.79 18.85 15.87
CA GLN A 199 -8.65 20.01 16.74
C GLN A 199 -7.75 19.91 17.98
N GLN A 200 -6.61 20.61 17.92
CA GLN A 200 -6.41 21.76 18.80
C GLN A 200 -5.47 22.82 18.23
N LYS A 201 -5.90 24.07 18.43
CA LYS A 201 -5.35 25.37 18.03
C LYS A 201 -3.90 25.60 18.46
N GLN A 202 -3.16 26.32 17.61
CA GLN A 202 -2.43 27.58 17.89
C GLN A 202 -1.73 27.98 16.58
N GLN A 203 -2.25 28.87 15.73
CA GLN A 203 -2.38 30.31 15.97
C GLN A 203 -1.34 30.86 16.96
N SER A 204 -0.07 30.69 16.62
CA SER A 204 0.97 31.65 17.01
C SER A 204 0.90 32.76 15.95
N GLY A 205 0.15 33.84 16.16
CA GLY A 205 0.29 34.72 17.32
C GLY A 205 1.42 35.68 16.98
N GLY A 206 1.10 36.66 16.12
CA GLY A 206 2.01 37.71 15.71
C GLY A 206 2.58 38.44 16.91
N ILE A 207 3.87 38.24 17.15
CA ILE A 207 4.70 39.10 18.00
C ILE A 207 5.80 39.76 17.15
N GLY A 208 5.99 39.32 15.90
CA GLY A 208 6.92 39.94 14.95
C GLY A 208 6.44 41.25 14.32
N ASP A 209 5.13 41.51 14.28
CA ASP A 209 4.55 42.67 13.59
C ASP A 209 4.27 43.88 14.51
N LEU A 210 4.43 43.70 15.82
CA LEU A 210 4.25 44.78 16.81
C LEU A 210 5.55 45.54 17.14
N LEU A 211 6.70 45.07 16.65
CA LEU A 211 8.00 45.71 16.92
C LEU A 211 8.53 46.54 15.74
N GLY A 212 7.95 46.39 14.55
CA GLY A 212 8.34 47.15 13.34
C GLY A 212 7.68 48.52 13.18
N GLY A 213 6.61 48.81 13.92
CA GLY A 213 5.77 50.00 13.72
C GLY A 213 6.02 51.19 14.66
N LEU A 214 6.93 51.11 15.64
CA LEU A 214 7.09 52.13 16.68
C LEU A 214 8.43 52.92 16.64
N PHE A 215 9.31 52.69 15.65
CA PHE A 215 10.62 53.36 15.57
C PHE A 215 10.95 54.06 14.24
N GLY A 216 10.00 54.20 13.32
CA GLY A 216 10.20 54.86 12.02
C GLY A 216 9.33 56.10 11.84
N GLY A 217 9.60 57.18 12.58
CA GLY A 217 8.75 58.37 12.52
C GLY A 217 9.33 59.64 13.16
N LYS A 218 10.57 59.99 12.84
CA LYS A 218 11.08 61.36 12.57
C LYS A 218 12.59 61.36 12.41
#